data_AF-A0A4Q8TDU2-F1
#
_entry.id   AF-A0A4Q8TDU2-F1
#
_cell.length_a   1.000
_cell.length_b   1.000
_cell.length_c   1.000
_cell.angle_alpha   90.00
_cell.angle_beta   90.00
_cell.angle_gamma   90.00
#
_symmetry.space_group_name_H-M   'P 1'
#
loop_
_entity.id
_entity.type
_entity.pdbx_description
1 polymer ?
#
loop_
_entity_poly.entity_id
_entity_poly.type
_entity_poly.pdbx_seq_one_letter_code
_entity_poly.pdbx_strand_id
1 'polypeptide(L)'
;MTTEETTLWVQAAAVVVAVGASIVALIVSALDRRNARSIAAKDRELAVRQATLMFELESLLRLGQLRRRGGHVDKEKSTDMGAEAAALVGALGAERLPKNWLGAVDRDDAGLRAFVDDESNEEWKRKAVEVQLALNAVTAEIQELLRGQKAE
;
A
#
# COMPACT_ATOMS: atom_id res chain seq x y z
N MET A 1 16.86 -37.37 -59.49
CA MET A 1 16.81 -36.08 -58.77
C MET A 1 17.89 -35.20 -59.35
N THR A 2 17.52 -34.11 -60.00
CA THR A 2 18.48 -33.19 -60.63
C THR A 2 19.00 -32.18 -59.60
N THR A 3 20.14 -31.54 -59.89
CA THR A 3 20.74 -30.50 -59.03
C THR A 3 19.78 -29.35 -58.76
N GLU A 4 18.96 -28.97 -59.74
CA GLU A 4 17.93 -27.93 -59.58
C GLU A 4 16.81 -28.34 -58.60
N GLU A 5 16.34 -29.59 -58.65
CA GLU A 5 15.34 -30.09 -57.69
C GLU A 5 15.88 -30.06 -56.26
N THR A 6 17.12 -30.49 -56.04
CA THR A 6 17.74 -30.42 -54.71
C THR A 6 17.83 -29.01 -54.16
N THR A 7 18.20 -28.03 -54.99
CA THR A 7 18.29 -26.63 -54.56
C THR A 7 16.92 -26.08 -54.17
N LEU A 8 15.87 -26.41 -54.93
CA LEU A 8 14.51 -25.97 -54.64
C LEU A 8 14.00 -26.52 -53.31
N TRP A 9 14.24 -27.82 -53.02
CA TRP A 9 13.87 -28.44 -51.76
C TRP A 9 14.62 -27.85 -50.56
N VAL A 10 15.91 -27.53 -50.72
CA VAL A 10 16.70 -26.86 -49.68
C VAL A 10 16.17 -25.45 -49.39
N GLN A 11 15.84 -24.69 -50.43
CA GLN A 11 15.22 -23.36 -50.25
C GLN A 11 13.86 -23.45 -49.57
N ALA A 12 13.00 -24.39 -49.98
CA ALA A 12 11.71 -24.62 -49.34
C ALA A 12 11.87 -24.98 -47.86
N ALA A 13 12.80 -25.88 -47.53
CA ALA A 13 13.10 -26.25 -46.15
C ALA A 13 13.60 -25.04 -45.32
N ALA A 14 14.46 -24.20 -45.89
CA ALA A 14 14.95 -22.99 -45.24
C ALA A 14 13.82 -22.01 -44.92
N VAL A 15 12.88 -21.80 -45.84
CA VAL A 15 11.71 -20.94 -45.61
C VAL A 15 10.82 -21.50 -44.49
N VAL A 16 10.56 -22.81 -44.49
CA VAL A 16 9.76 -23.46 -43.43
C VAL A 16 10.42 -23.28 -42.06
N VAL A 17 11.74 -23.46 -41.97
CA VAL A 17 12.49 -23.22 -40.73
C VAL A 17 12.42 -21.76 -40.30
N ALA A 18 12.58 -20.81 -41.23
CA ALA A 18 12.50 -19.39 -40.93
C ALA A 18 11.11 -18.97 -40.41
N VAL A 19 10.04 -19.49 -41.01
CA VAL A 19 8.66 -19.27 -40.56
C VAL A 19 8.44 -19.89 -39.18
N GLY A 20 8.91 -21.14 -38.97
CA GLY A 20 8.84 -21.80 -37.67
C GLY A 20 9.54 -21.01 -36.56
N ALA A 21 10.77 -20.54 -36.83
CA ALA A 21 11.52 -19.69 -35.90
C ALA A 21 10.80 -18.36 -35.62
N SER A 22 10.20 -17.75 -36.64
CA SER A 22 9.43 -16.51 -36.49
C SER A 22 8.21 -16.68 -35.59
N ILE A 23 7.48 -17.78 -35.73
CA ILE A 23 6.31 -18.11 -34.88
C ILE A 23 6.76 -18.32 -33.44
N VAL A 24 7.82 -19.09 -33.21
CA VAL A 24 8.35 -19.33 -31.85
C VAL A 24 8.79 -18.02 -31.22
N ALA A 25 9.47 -17.15 -31.96
CA ALA A 25 9.89 -15.83 -31.48
C ALA A 25 8.70 -14.97 -31.04
N LEU A 26 7.60 -14.97 -31.82
CA LEU A 26 6.38 -14.26 -31.48
C LEU A 26 5.72 -14.81 -30.20
N ILE A 27 5.65 -16.14 -30.07
CA ILE A 27 5.07 -16.79 -28.89
C ILE A 27 5.89 -16.46 -27.64
N VAL A 28 7.22 -16.60 -27.71
CA VAL A 28 8.11 -16.28 -26.60
C VAL A 28 8.01 -14.80 -26.23
N SER A 29 7.99 -13.90 -27.22
CA SER A 29 7.82 -12.46 -26.96
C SER A 29 6.48 -12.15 -26.30
N ALA A 30 5.40 -12.80 -26.72
CA ALA A 30 4.09 -12.63 -26.11
C ALA A 30 4.05 -13.16 -24.68
N LEU A 31 4.64 -14.34 -24.42
CA LEU A 31 4.72 -14.93 -23.09
C LEU A 31 5.58 -14.09 -22.15
N ASP A 32 6.72 -13.61 -22.63
CA ASP A 32 7.63 -12.73 -21.87
C ASP A 32 6.92 -11.43 -21.47
N ARG A 33 6.20 -10.79 -22.40
CA ARG A 33 5.39 -9.61 -22.10
C ARG A 33 4.31 -9.88 -21.04
N ARG A 34 3.66 -11.05 -21.08
CA ARG A 34 2.66 -11.43 -20.07
C ARG A 34 3.29 -11.66 -18.70
N ASN A 35 4.41 -12.36 -18.65
CA ASN A 35 5.14 -12.62 -17.42
C ASN A 35 5.69 -11.33 -16.81
N ALA A 36 6.31 -10.47 -17.62
CA ALA A 36 6.82 -9.17 -17.18
C ALA A 36 5.70 -8.31 -16.57
N ARG A 37 4.50 -8.29 -17.19
CA ARG A 37 3.34 -7.60 -16.60
C ARG A 37 2.90 -8.21 -15.28
N SER A 38 2.82 -9.54 -15.18
CA SER A 38 2.46 -10.21 -13.93
C SER A 38 3.46 -9.96 -12.82
N ILE A 39 4.76 -9.95 -13.12
CA ILE A 39 5.82 -9.68 -12.15
C ILE A 39 5.74 -8.21 -11.69
N ALA A 40 5.61 -7.27 -12.63
CA ALA A 40 5.48 -5.86 -12.29
C ALA A 40 4.23 -5.57 -11.44
N ALA A 41 3.11 -6.26 -11.66
CA ALA A 41 1.91 -6.13 -10.83
C ALA A 41 2.17 -6.62 -9.39
N LYS A 42 2.80 -7.78 -9.23
CA LYS A 42 3.17 -8.34 -7.92
C LYS A 42 4.18 -7.46 -7.19
N ASP A 43 5.18 -6.94 -7.89
CA ASP A 43 6.17 -6.05 -7.29
C ASP A 43 5.54 -4.76 -6.79
N ARG A 44 4.55 -4.21 -7.51
CA ARG A 44 3.78 -3.05 -7.05
C ARG A 44 2.95 -3.37 -5.80
N GLU A 45 2.27 -4.52 -5.76
CA GLU A 45 1.50 -4.95 -4.58
C GLU A 45 2.42 -5.08 -3.35
N LEU A 46 3.57 -5.75 -3.52
CA LEU A 46 4.55 -5.92 -2.46
C LEU A 46 5.16 -4.59 -2.01
N ALA A 47 5.45 -3.68 -2.94
CA ALA A 47 5.99 -2.36 -2.62
C ALA A 47 5.01 -1.51 -1.80
N VAL A 48 3.72 -1.49 -2.17
CA VAL A 48 2.69 -0.76 -1.41
C VAL A 48 2.51 -1.38 -0.02
N ARG A 49 2.48 -2.71 0.07
CA ARG A 49 2.39 -3.41 1.36
C ARG A 49 3.61 -3.14 2.24
N GLN A 50 4.81 -3.16 1.68
CA GLN A 50 6.04 -2.85 2.40
C GLN A 50 6.03 -1.40 2.91
N ALA A 51 5.64 -0.44 2.07
CA ALA A 51 5.53 0.96 2.46
C ALA A 51 4.55 1.15 3.62
N THR A 52 3.39 0.48 3.56
CA THR A 52 2.38 0.50 4.62
C THR A 52 2.95 -0.05 5.94
N LEU A 53 3.62 -1.21 5.89
CA LEU A 53 4.22 -1.82 7.08
C LEU A 53 5.35 -0.98 7.67
N MET A 54 6.16 -0.33 6.83
CA MET A 54 7.21 0.58 7.28
C MET A 54 6.63 1.82 7.99
N PHE A 55 5.58 2.41 7.42
CA PHE A 55 4.86 3.51 8.06
C PHE A 55 4.27 3.11 9.43
N GLU A 56 3.62 1.95 9.50
CA GLU A 56 3.09 1.41 10.77
C GLU A 56 4.20 1.19 11.80
N LEU A 57 5.34 0.63 11.38
CA LEU A 57 6.49 0.39 12.24
C LEU A 57 7.07 1.69 12.78
N GLU A 58 7.28 2.70 11.94
CA GLU A 58 7.76 4.01 12.35
C GLU A 58 6.79 4.69 13.32
N SER A 59 5.49 4.60 13.04
CA SER A 59 4.43 5.13 13.90
C SER A 59 4.44 4.45 15.28
N LEU A 60 4.58 3.12 15.32
CA LEU A 60 4.70 2.36 16.57
C LEU A 60 5.97 2.69 17.35
N LEU A 61 7.11 2.85 16.67
CA LEU A 61 8.38 3.25 17.29
C LEU A 61 8.26 4.63 17.93
N ARG A 62 7.69 5.60 17.20
CA ARG A 62 7.49 6.96 17.68
C ARG A 62 6.52 7.00 18.87
N LEU A 63 5.42 6.26 18.79
CA LEU A 63 4.48 6.11 19.89
C LEU A 63 5.13 5.48 21.12
N GLY A 64 5.97 4.45 20.92
CA GLY A 64 6.77 3.83 21.99
C GLY A 64 7.75 4.81 22.63
N GLN A 65 8.40 5.67 21.85
CA GLN A 65 9.30 6.71 22.35
C GLN A 65 8.56 7.77 23.17
N LEU A 66 7.42 8.27 22.69
CA LEU A 66 6.57 9.21 23.42
C LEU A 66 6.15 8.63 24.78
N ARG A 67 5.73 7.36 24.80
CA ARG A 67 5.34 6.68 26.04
C ARG A 67 6.49 6.51 27.03
N ARG A 68 7.69 6.16 26.55
CA ARG A 68 8.89 6.03 27.40
C ARG A 68 9.39 7.37 27.93
N ARG A 69 9.25 8.45 27.15
CA ARG A 69 9.55 9.81 27.61
C ARG A 69 8.61 10.27 28.73
N GLY A 70 7.37 9.77 28.76
CA GLY A 70 6.38 10.16 29.76
C GLY A 70 5.87 11.58 29.53
N GLY A 71 5.54 12.28 30.62
CA GLY A 71 5.12 13.68 30.58
C GLY A 71 6.30 14.65 30.64
N HIS A 72 6.07 15.88 30.18
CA HIS A 72 7.06 16.96 30.26
C HIS A 72 6.64 17.99 31.32
N VAL A 73 7.61 18.60 32.02
CA VAL A 73 7.33 19.63 33.07
C VAL A 73 6.70 20.88 32.46
N ASP A 74 7.17 21.23 31.27
CA ASP A 74 6.53 22.22 30.39
C ASP A 74 5.18 21.69 29.88
N LYS A 75 4.10 22.42 30.22
CA LYS A 75 2.73 22.06 29.89
C LYS A 75 2.45 22.09 28.39
N GLU A 76 3.08 22.99 27.64
CA GLU A 76 2.89 23.11 26.20
C GLU A 76 3.45 21.86 25.52
N LYS A 77 4.70 21.52 25.82
CA LYS A 77 5.34 20.28 25.32
C LYS A 77 4.59 19.02 25.72
N SER A 78 4.06 18.96 26.94
CA SER A 78 3.27 17.82 27.41
C SER A 78 1.98 17.67 26.59
N THR A 79 1.35 18.79 26.22
CA THR A 79 0.14 18.83 25.38
C THR A 79 0.46 18.37 23.96
N ASP A 80 1.53 18.88 23.36
CA ASP A 80 1.98 18.49 22.01
C ASP A 80 2.30 17.00 21.93
N MET A 81 3.01 16.47 22.93
CA MET A 81 3.30 15.03 23.02
C MET A 81 2.04 14.18 23.14
N GLY A 82 1.03 14.67 23.87
CA GLY A 82 -0.27 14.01 24.00
C GLY A 82 -1.05 14.01 22.69
N ALA A 83 -1.04 15.13 21.97
CA ALA A 83 -1.67 15.27 20.65
C ALA A 83 -0.98 14.36 19.61
N GLU A 84 0.35 14.33 19.61
CA GLU A 84 1.13 13.44 18.73
C GLU A 84 0.81 11.97 19.02
N ALA A 85 0.75 11.58 20.29
CA ALA A 85 0.41 10.21 20.68
C ALA A 85 -1.02 9.83 20.23
N ALA A 86 -1.99 10.74 20.37
CA ALA A 86 -3.36 10.51 19.93
C ALA A 86 -3.46 10.36 18.41
N ALA A 87 -2.75 11.20 17.65
CA ALA A 87 -2.71 11.11 16.19
C ALA A 87 -2.10 9.78 15.71
N LEU A 88 -1.00 9.32 16.32
CA LEU A 88 -0.37 8.04 16.00
C LEU A 88 -1.27 6.84 16.33
N VAL A 89 -2.00 6.91 17.46
CA VAL A 89 -3.01 5.91 17.84
C VAL A 89 -4.12 5.85 16.80
N GLY A 90 -4.63 7.00 16.35
CA GLY A 90 -5.61 7.08 15.27
C GLY A 90 -5.09 6.46 13.96
N ALA A 91 -3.86 6.79 13.56
CA ALA A 91 -3.24 6.31 12.33
C ALA A 91 -3.03 4.79 12.27
N LEU A 92 -2.72 4.17 13.41
CA LEU A 92 -2.46 2.72 13.49
C LEU A 92 -3.73 1.86 13.47
N GLY A 93 -4.87 2.45 13.84
CA GLY A 93 -6.15 1.75 13.95
C GLY A 93 -6.18 0.71 15.08
N ALA A 94 -7.39 0.20 15.34
CA ALA A 94 -7.66 -0.74 16.43
C ALA A 94 -6.88 -2.07 16.35
N GLU A 95 -6.59 -2.57 15.13
CA GLU A 95 -5.96 -3.88 14.94
C GLU A 95 -4.51 -3.95 15.39
N ARG A 96 -3.77 -2.83 15.31
CA ARG A 96 -2.33 -2.79 15.62
C ARG A 96 -2.02 -2.24 17.00
N LEU A 97 -3.06 -1.90 17.77
CA LEU A 97 -2.92 -1.35 19.11
C LEU A 97 -3.12 -2.39 20.20
N PRO A 98 -2.49 -2.18 21.38
CA PRO A 98 -2.79 -2.97 22.57
C PRO A 98 -4.29 -2.93 22.92
N LYS A 99 -4.85 -4.06 23.38
CA LYS A 99 -6.29 -4.19 23.67
C LYS A 99 -6.84 -3.14 24.64
N ASN A 100 -6.01 -2.66 25.57
CA ASN A 100 -6.39 -1.62 26.52
C ASN A 100 -6.50 -0.21 25.92
N TRP A 101 -6.13 -0.02 24.65
CA TRP A 101 -6.19 1.27 23.95
C TRP A 101 -7.30 1.32 22.90
N LEU A 102 -8.06 0.24 22.73
CA LEU A 102 -9.16 0.17 21.78
C LEU A 102 -10.19 1.28 22.04
N GLY A 103 -10.46 1.62 23.30
CA GLY A 103 -11.37 2.72 23.65
C GLY A 103 -10.95 4.10 23.14
N ALA A 104 -9.69 4.29 22.73
CA ALA A 104 -9.23 5.52 22.09
C ALA A 104 -9.51 5.57 20.57
N VAL A 105 -9.88 4.44 19.97
CA VAL A 105 -10.01 4.25 18.51
C VAL A 105 -11.31 3.55 18.11
N ASP A 106 -12.20 3.28 19.07
CA ASP A 106 -13.44 2.51 18.88
C ASP A 106 -14.56 3.32 18.18
N ARG A 107 -14.26 4.53 17.72
CA ARG A 107 -15.21 5.35 16.96
C ARG A 107 -15.05 5.06 15.49
N ASP A 108 -16.16 4.73 14.85
CA ASP A 108 -16.26 4.69 13.41
C ASP A 108 -16.16 6.11 12.82
N ASP A 109 -16.01 6.18 11.49
CA ASP A 109 -15.86 7.45 10.75
C ASP A 109 -17.03 8.42 11.02
N ALA A 110 -18.24 7.90 11.24
CA ALA A 110 -19.42 8.69 11.60
C ALA A 110 -19.32 9.26 13.02
N GLY A 111 -18.89 8.45 13.99
CA GLY A 111 -18.65 8.88 15.36
C GLY A 111 -17.49 9.86 15.50
N LEU A 112 -16.47 9.77 14.65
CA LEU A 112 -15.39 10.76 14.58
C LEU A 112 -15.88 12.10 14.03
N ARG A 113 -16.69 12.11 12.96
CA ARG A 113 -17.31 13.35 12.44
C ARG A 113 -18.22 14.00 13.49
N ALA A 114 -19.06 13.23 14.15
CA ALA A 114 -19.92 13.73 15.22
C ALA A 114 -19.12 14.35 16.39
N PHE A 115 -17.94 13.81 16.70
CA PHE A 115 -17.06 14.37 17.72
C PHE A 115 -16.44 15.72 17.30
N VAL A 116 -16.13 15.89 16.01
CA VAL A 116 -15.63 17.16 15.44
C VAL A 116 -16.74 18.22 15.43
N ASP A 117 -17.95 17.82 15.05
CA ASP A 117 -19.10 18.73 14.93
C ASP A 117 -19.64 19.21 16.29
N ASP A 118 -19.32 18.49 17.38
CA ASP A 118 -19.70 18.87 18.73
C ASP A 118 -18.77 19.98 19.29
N GLU A 119 -19.27 21.22 19.21
CA GLU A 119 -18.57 22.42 19.69
C GLU A 119 -18.27 22.43 21.20
N SER A 120 -18.89 21.55 21.99
CA SER A 120 -18.58 21.42 23.41
C SER A 120 -17.22 20.75 23.65
N ASN A 121 -16.68 20.05 22.64
CA ASN A 121 -15.35 19.46 22.70
C ASN A 121 -14.25 20.50 22.56
N GLU A 122 -13.20 20.35 23.37
CA GLU A 122 -12.01 21.21 23.32
C GLU A 122 -11.45 21.28 21.88
N GLU A 123 -11.18 22.51 21.41
CA GLU A 123 -10.81 22.78 20.02
C GLU A 123 -9.61 21.93 19.55
N TRP A 124 -8.60 21.75 20.40
CA TRP A 124 -7.43 20.94 20.07
C TRP A 124 -7.77 19.45 19.89
N LYS A 125 -8.77 18.93 20.61
CA LYS A 125 -9.25 17.55 20.45
C LYS A 125 -10.00 17.39 19.14
N ARG A 126 -10.82 18.36 18.76
CA ARG A 126 -11.53 18.37 17.47
C ARG A 126 -10.55 18.37 16.30
N LYS A 127 -9.55 19.28 16.33
CA LYS A 127 -8.47 19.33 15.32
C LYS A 127 -7.68 18.02 15.23
N ALA A 128 -7.40 17.36 16.36
CA ALA A 128 -6.72 16.06 16.35
C ALA A 128 -7.58 14.97 15.68
N VAL A 129 -8.89 14.97 15.89
CA VAL A 129 -9.82 14.02 15.27
C VAL A 129 -10.05 14.32 13.78
N GLU A 130 -10.02 15.58 13.35
CA GLU A 130 -10.02 15.94 11.92
C GLU A 130 -8.80 15.36 11.19
N VAL A 131 -7.62 15.44 11.80
CA VAL A 131 -6.40 14.84 11.26
C VAL A 131 -6.54 13.31 11.20
N GLN A 132 -7.16 12.68 12.21
CA GLN A 132 -7.45 11.25 12.19
C GLN A 132 -8.39 10.87 11.03
N LEU A 133 -9.43 11.66 10.76
CA LEU A 133 -10.31 11.45 9.60
C LEU A 133 -9.56 11.53 8.27
N ALA A 134 -8.66 12.50 8.13
CA ALA A 134 -7.81 12.62 6.94
C ALA A 134 -6.88 11.39 6.78
N LEU A 135 -6.29 10.92 7.88
CA LEU A 135 -5.46 9.70 7.89
C LEU A 135 -6.25 8.44 7.55
N ASN A 136 -7.49 8.32 8.04
CA ASN A 136 -8.40 7.24 7.70
C ASN A 136 -8.72 7.24 6.20
N ALA A 137 -8.95 8.42 5.61
CA ALA A 137 -9.23 8.55 4.17
C ALA A 137 -8.02 8.10 3.33
N VAL A 138 -6.81 8.54 3.67
CA VAL A 138 -5.56 8.09 3.00
C VAL A 138 -5.37 6.59 3.15
N THR A 139 -5.61 6.06 4.36
CA THR A 139 -5.52 4.62 4.61
C THR A 139 -6.54 3.84 3.78
N ALA A 140 -7.78 4.33 3.66
CA ALA A 140 -8.81 3.72 2.86
C ALA A 140 -8.45 3.70 1.37
N GLU A 141 -7.88 4.78 0.84
CA GLU A 141 -7.39 4.85 -0.55
C GLU A 141 -6.24 3.86 -0.81
N ILE A 142 -5.29 3.75 0.13
CA ILE A 142 -4.22 2.74 0.05
C ILE A 142 -4.81 1.32 0.05
N GLN A 143 -5.80 1.06 0.91
CA GLN A 143 -6.47 -0.25 0.97
C GLN A 143 -7.27 -0.54 -0.31
N GLU A 144 -7.89 0.47 -0.92
CA GLU A 144 -8.58 0.35 -2.21
C GLU A 144 -7.60 0.03 -3.33
N LEU A 145 -6.45 0.72 -3.40
CA LEU A 145 -5.37 0.40 -4.34
C LEU A 145 -4.89 -1.04 -4.18
N LEU A 146 -4.74 -1.51 -2.95
CA LEU A 146 -4.35 -2.89 -2.65
C LEU A 146 -5.44 -3.92 -3.03
N ARG A 147 -6.73 -3.58 -2.89
CA ARG A 147 -7.84 -4.46 -3.28
C ARG A 147 -8.06 -4.49 -4.79
N GLY A 148 -7.97 -3.35 -5.47
CA GLY A 148 -8.09 -3.24 -6.92
C GLY A 148 -7.02 -4.06 -7.63
N GLN A 149 -5.80 -4.10 -7.10
CA GLN A 149 -4.71 -4.93 -7.62
C GLN A 149 -4.92 -6.45 -7.43
N LYS A 150 -5.82 -6.89 -6.54
CA LYS A 150 -6.16 -8.31 -6.38
C LYS A 150 -7.28 -8.78 -7.31
N ALA A 151 -8.01 -7.86 -7.95
CA ALA A 151 -9.15 -8.14 -8.81
C ALA A 151 -8.80 -8.19 -10.32
N GLU A 152 -7.61 -7.72 -10.70
CA GLU A 152 -7.02 -7.86 -12.05
C GLU A 152 -6.12 -9.10 -12.18
#